data_AF-A0A7K8KCQ9-F1
#
_entry.id   AF-A0A7K8KCQ9-F1
#
_cell.length_a   1.000
_cell.length_b   1.000
_cell.length_c   1.000
_cell.angle_alpha   90.00
_cell.angle_beta   90.00
_cell.angle_gamma   90.00
#
_symmetry.space_group_name_H-M   'P 1'
#
loop_
_entity.id
_entity.type
_entity.pdbx_description
1 polymer ?
#
loop_
_entity_poly.entity_id
_entity_poly.type
_entity_poly.pdbx_seq_one_letter_code
_entity_poly.pdbx_strand_id
1 'polypeptide(L)'
;VFQSVTCHPFSDLQVVAAWASVPFPALRSCSFTDTLRTFQQDLPWKLLSSCREEKVSCCFAQSVVLRGICKGRKQPASPLHACESTEQILQHYLHTVFPGAFSTSHVLEQPCSTLPPYPQFFSPLLTRQGFLLDKLPSYSSAAVESIPVLAALQSSPILHTLLYSLYKDLQKLKTRRGASFFSAGVEDGDFQEALEELRTLSQCYETGFEADESEDEADSD
;
A
#
# COMPACT_ATOMS: atom_id res chain seq x y z
N VAL A 1 -0.87 9.57 14.53
CA VAL A 1 0.37 9.79 15.29
C VAL A 1 1.17 8.51 15.14
N PHE A 2 2.19 8.51 14.28
CA PHE A 2 3.11 7.38 14.17
C PHE A 2 3.86 7.30 15.50
N GLN A 3 3.49 6.37 16.38
CA GLN A 3 4.38 6.03 17.47
C GLN A 3 5.58 5.31 16.84
N SER A 4 6.75 5.93 16.95
CA SER A 4 8.03 5.27 16.73
C SER A 4 8.11 4.06 17.65
N VAL A 5 7.73 2.90 17.14
CA VAL A 5 8.20 1.64 17.68
C VAL A 5 9.63 1.51 17.13
N THR A 6 10.60 1.95 17.92
CA THR A 6 12.02 1.70 17.69
C THR A 6 12.28 0.19 17.79
N CYS A 7 12.04 -0.52 16.70
CA CYS A 7 12.57 -1.86 16.50
C CYS A 7 14.00 -1.74 15.98
N HIS A 8 14.97 -2.16 16.79
CA HIS A 8 16.40 -2.07 16.51
C HIS A 8 16.91 -2.72 15.20
N PRO A 9 16.25 -3.70 14.53
CA PRO A 9 16.70 -4.15 13.20
C PRO A 9 16.26 -3.26 12.01
N PHE A 10 15.49 -2.19 12.24
CA PHE A 10 14.93 -1.34 11.17
C PHE A 10 15.54 0.06 11.09
N SER A 11 16.66 0.34 11.77
CA SER A 11 17.30 1.67 11.73
C SER A 11 17.59 2.14 10.29
N ASP A 12 17.77 1.18 9.38
CA ASP A 12 18.19 1.42 8.00
C ASP A 12 16.99 1.37 7.02
N LEU A 13 15.78 1.05 7.50
CA LEU A 13 14.56 0.88 6.69
C LEU A 13 13.55 2.02 6.94
N GLN A 14 13.98 3.25 6.69
CA GLN A 14 13.24 4.47 7.03
C GLN A 14 12.28 4.96 5.93
N VAL A 15 12.42 4.46 4.71
CA VAL A 15 11.59 4.82 3.56
C VAL A 15 10.36 3.92 3.50
N VAL A 16 9.23 4.51 3.13
CA VAL A 16 7.96 3.80 2.88
C VAL A 16 7.39 4.19 1.52
N ALA A 17 6.80 3.22 0.85
CA ALA A 17 5.99 3.43 -0.34
C ALA A 17 4.52 3.62 0.04
N ALA A 18 3.83 4.51 -0.67
CA ALA A 18 2.41 4.77 -0.47
C ALA A 18 1.55 3.96 -1.45
N TRP A 19 0.53 3.33 -0.90
CA TRP A 19 -0.43 2.49 -1.60
C TRP A 19 -1.84 3.00 -1.30
N ALA A 20 -2.73 2.96 -2.30
CA ALA A 20 -4.12 3.31 -2.06
C ALA A 20 -5.12 2.61 -2.98
N SER A 21 -6.35 2.57 -2.50
CA SER A 21 -7.56 2.16 -3.20
C SER A 21 -8.59 3.28 -3.07
N VAL A 22 -8.84 3.99 -4.18
CA VAL A 22 -9.66 5.21 -4.22
C VAL A 22 -10.61 5.16 -5.41
N PRO A 23 -11.89 4.82 -5.22
CA PRO A 23 -12.48 4.30 -3.98
C PRO A 23 -12.03 2.86 -3.69
N PHE A 24 -12.15 2.43 -2.43
CA PHE A 24 -12.03 1.02 -2.06
C PHE A 24 -13.18 0.22 -2.69
N PRO A 25 -12.94 -0.96 -3.30
CA PRO A 25 -13.89 -1.60 -4.23
C PRO A 25 -14.94 -2.44 -3.48
N ALA A 26 -15.59 -1.86 -2.47
CA ALA A 26 -16.62 -2.52 -1.70
C ALA A 26 -17.96 -2.52 -2.43
N LEU A 27 -18.55 -3.70 -2.59
CA LEU A 27 -19.91 -3.87 -3.08
C LEU A 27 -20.91 -3.43 -2.00
N ARG A 28 -21.96 -2.72 -2.40
CA ARG A 28 -23.02 -2.25 -1.49
C ARG A 28 -23.73 -3.39 -0.74
N SER A 29 -23.84 -4.55 -1.38
CA SER A 29 -24.55 -5.74 -0.92
C SER A 29 -23.70 -6.68 -0.08
N CYS A 30 -22.37 -6.51 -0.05
CA CYS A 30 -21.44 -7.43 0.59
C CYS A 30 -20.95 -6.93 1.95
N SER A 31 -20.55 -7.87 2.81
CA SER A 31 -19.81 -7.52 4.02
C SER A 31 -18.35 -7.15 3.70
N PHE A 32 -17.68 -6.50 4.66
CA PHE A 32 -16.26 -6.19 4.53
C PHE A 32 -15.42 -7.47 4.38
N THR A 33 -15.72 -8.51 5.14
CA THR A 33 -15.04 -9.81 5.05
C THR A 33 -15.23 -10.46 3.69
N ASP A 34 -16.44 -10.40 3.12
CA ASP A 34 -16.69 -10.93 1.76
C ASP A 34 -15.90 -10.14 0.72
N THR A 35 -15.83 -8.82 0.88
CA THR A 35 -15.03 -7.94 0.01
C THR A 35 -13.56 -8.36 0.05
N LEU A 36 -12.96 -8.51 1.24
CA LEU A 36 -11.56 -8.96 1.36
C LEU A 36 -11.33 -10.36 0.76
N ARG A 37 -12.28 -11.28 0.91
CA ARG A 37 -12.18 -12.64 0.33
C ARG A 37 -12.12 -12.61 -1.20
N THR A 38 -12.76 -11.65 -1.85
CA THR A 38 -12.69 -11.53 -3.32
C THR A 38 -11.29 -11.23 -3.83
N PHE A 39 -10.44 -10.62 -3.01
CA PHE A 39 -9.08 -10.25 -3.41
C PHE A 39 -8.08 -11.41 -3.32
N GLN A 40 -8.39 -12.53 -2.64
CA GLN A 40 -7.48 -13.70 -2.52
C GLN A 40 -6.02 -13.32 -2.21
N GLN A 41 -5.08 -13.55 -3.15
CA GLN A 41 -3.66 -13.17 -3.06
C GLN A 41 -3.35 -11.79 -3.68
N ASP A 42 -4.30 -11.20 -4.40
CA ASP A 42 -4.15 -9.84 -4.91
C ASP A 42 -4.48 -8.84 -3.80
N LEU A 43 -3.80 -7.69 -3.81
CA LEU A 43 -4.04 -6.65 -2.83
C LEU A 43 -5.13 -5.70 -3.32
N PRO A 44 -6.01 -5.21 -2.42
CA PRO A 44 -7.09 -4.30 -2.81
C PRO A 44 -6.63 -2.87 -3.08
N TRP A 45 -5.33 -2.59 -3.09
CA TRP A 45 -4.70 -1.28 -3.30
C TRP A 45 -3.63 -1.35 -4.39
N LYS A 46 -3.21 -0.18 -4.88
CA LYS A 46 -2.15 -0.04 -5.88
C LYS A 46 -1.09 0.94 -5.43
N LEU A 47 0.13 0.73 -5.93
CA LEU A 47 1.26 1.62 -5.67
C LEU A 47 0.97 2.99 -6.28
N LEU A 48 1.19 4.06 -5.52
CA LEU A 48 0.99 5.43 -6.01
C LEU A 48 2.21 5.98 -6.77
N SER A 49 3.34 5.27 -6.70
CA SER A 49 4.52 5.52 -7.52
C SER A 49 4.36 4.90 -8.92
N SER A 50 5.01 5.50 -9.92
CA SER A 50 5.02 5.03 -11.31
C SER A 50 5.89 3.78 -11.56
N CYS A 51 6.41 3.15 -10.52
CA CYS A 51 7.17 1.90 -10.68
C CYS A 51 6.25 0.77 -11.10
N ARG A 52 6.74 -0.08 -11.99
CA ARG A 52 6.03 -1.30 -12.38
C ARG A 52 5.94 -2.18 -11.14
N GLU A 53 4.72 -2.51 -10.76
CA GLU A 53 4.43 -3.43 -9.68
C GLU A 53 4.82 -4.84 -10.13
N GLU A 54 5.87 -5.40 -9.52
CA GLU A 54 6.07 -6.85 -9.49
C GLU A 54 5.13 -7.40 -8.42
N LYS A 55 4.69 -8.67 -8.53
CA LYS A 55 3.80 -9.28 -7.53
C LYS A 55 4.45 -9.17 -6.15
N VAL A 56 4.01 -8.20 -5.35
CA VAL A 56 4.59 -7.90 -4.03
C VAL A 56 4.05 -8.96 -3.08
N SER A 57 4.80 -10.04 -2.88
CA SER A 57 4.46 -11.08 -1.91
C SER A 57 5.02 -10.80 -0.51
N CYS A 58 5.72 -9.69 -0.30
CA CYS A 58 6.41 -9.42 0.96
C CYS A 58 6.48 -7.94 1.33
N CYS A 59 6.47 -7.70 2.64
CA CYS A 59 6.59 -6.39 3.26
C CYS A 59 7.33 -6.58 4.59
N PHE A 60 8.15 -5.62 4.98
CA PHE A 60 8.86 -5.63 6.25
C PHE A 60 7.97 -5.06 7.37
N ALA A 61 7.38 -3.90 7.11
CA ALA A 61 6.50 -3.20 8.04
C ALA A 61 5.45 -2.39 7.29
N GLN A 62 4.24 -2.32 7.83
CA GLN A 62 3.15 -1.57 7.22
C GLN A 62 2.21 -0.91 8.23
N SER A 63 1.65 0.21 7.80
CA SER A 63 0.53 0.88 8.46
C SER A 63 -0.61 1.09 7.48
N VAL A 64 -1.77 0.52 7.80
CA VAL A 64 -2.93 0.45 6.93
C VAL A 64 -4.10 1.18 7.56
N VAL A 65 -4.74 2.07 6.78
CA VAL A 65 -5.90 2.83 7.21
C VAL A 65 -7.06 2.57 6.28
N LEU A 66 -8.17 2.08 6.83
CA LEU A 66 -9.45 1.96 6.16
C LEU A 66 -10.38 3.07 6.62
N ARG A 67 -11.03 3.75 5.68
CA ARG A 67 -12.00 4.81 5.94
C ARG A 67 -13.34 4.51 5.26
N GLY A 68 -14.44 4.88 5.90
CA GLY A 68 -15.77 4.89 5.29
C GLY A 68 -16.48 3.54 5.22
N ILE A 69 -15.95 2.51 5.89
CA ILE A 69 -16.60 1.20 6.02
C ILE A 69 -17.21 1.09 7.42
N CYS A 70 -18.53 1.15 7.52
CA CYS A 70 -19.23 0.95 8.80
C CYS A 70 -19.43 -0.54 9.12
N LYS A 71 -19.49 -0.85 10.42
CA LYS A 71 -19.82 -2.19 10.92
C LYS A 71 -21.15 -2.67 10.33
N GLY A 72 -21.17 -3.93 9.88
CA GLY A 72 -22.16 -4.48 8.95
C GLY A 72 -23.61 -4.09 9.19
N ARG A 73 -24.26 -3.59 8.14
CA ARG A 73 -25.72 -3.56 8.10
C ARG A 73 -26.22 -5.00 7.86
N LYS A 74 -26.67 -5.64 8.95
CA LYS A 74 -27.40 -6.93 9.02
C LYS A 74 -26.57 -8.18 8.67
N GLN A 75 -25.75 -8.64 9.61
CA GLN A 75 -25.55 -10.10 9.76
C GLN A 75 -26.70 -10.68 10.60
N PRO A 76 -27.32 -11.81 10.23
CA PRO A 76 -28.11 -12.58 11.17
C PRO A 76 -27.17 -13.08 12.26
N ALA A 77 -27.45 -12.71 13.51
CA ALA A 77 -26.66 -13.12 14.66
C ALA A 77 -26.81 -14.63 14.89
N SER A 78 -25.92 -15.43 14.31
CA SER A 78 -25.62 -16.75 14.85
C SER A 78 -24.84 -16.55 16.16
N PRO A 79 -25.32 -17.04 17.33
CA PRO A 79 -24.71 -16.80 18.64
C PRO A 79 -23.29 -17.37 18.83
N LEU A 80 -22.77 -18.10 17.83
CA LEU A 80 -21.48 -18.78 17.86
C LEU A 80 -20.35 -18.01 17.15
N HIS A 81 -20.67 -16.91 16.45
CA HIS A 81 -19.65 -16.04 15.85
C HIS A 81 -19.38 -14.86 16.77
N ALA A 82 -18.22 -14.85 17.42
CA ALA A 82 -17.71 -13.67 18.11
C ALA A 82 -17.70 -12.49 17.11
N CYS A 83 -18.29 -11.37 17.52
CA CYS A 83 -18.40 -10.17 16.69
C CYS A 83 -17.01 -9.53 16.55
N GLU A 84 -16.26 -9.93 15.51
CA GLU A 84 -14.99 -9.26 15.18
C GLU A 84 -15.29 -7.85 14.66
N SER A 85 -14.56 -6.87 15.20
CA SER A 85 -14.57 -5.52 14.66
C SER A 85 -13.95 -5.49 13.25
N THR A 86 -14.34 -4.52 12.42
CA THR A 86 -13.74 -4.29 11.09
C THR A 86 -12.22 -4.16 11.16
N GLU A 87 -11.70 -3.57 12.25
CA GLU A 87 -10.26 -3.42 12.51
C GLU A 87 -9.60 -4.77 12.79
N GLN A 88 -10.21 -5.65 13.60
CA GLN A 88 -9.72 -7.01 13.80
C GLN A 88 -9.73 -7.84 12.52
N ILE A 89 -10.80 -7.73 11.71
CA ILE A 89 -10.90 -8.41 10.41
C ILE A 89 -9.77 -7.94 9.47
N LEU A 90 -9.54 -6.62 9.42
CA LEU A 90 -8.45 -6.05 8.61
C LEU A 90 -7.09 -6.52 9.12
N GLN A 91 -6.84 -6.47 10.43
CA GLN A 91 -5.60 -6.95 11.03
C GLN A 91 -5.34 -8.42 10.70
N HIS A 92 -6.35 -9.28 10.82
CA HIS A 92 -6.24 -10.70 10.50
C HIS A 92 -5.94 -10.94 9.01
N TYR A 93 -6.59 -10.19 8.13
CA TYR A 93 -6.30 -10.22 6.69
C TYR A 93 -4.84 -9.84 6.40
N LEU A 94 -4.33 -8.77 7.01
CA LEU A 94 -2.94 -8.34 6.81
C LEU A 94 -1.92 -9.39 7.29
N HIS A 95 -2.16 -10.05 8.42
CA HIS A 95 -1.32 -11.15 8.88
C HIS A 95 -1.36 -12.36 7.96
N THR A 96 -2.49 -12.60 7.31
CA THR A 96 -2.64 -13.71 6.35
C THR A 96 -1.88 -13.43 5.06
N VAL A 97 -1.96 -12.20 4.54
CA VAL A 97 -1.31 -11.81 3.28
C VAL A 97 0.19 -11.50 3.47
N PHE A 98 0.60 -11.05 4.66
CA PHE A 98 1.98 -10.70 4.99
C PHE A 98 2.45 -11.35 6.31
N PRO A 99 2.67 -12.68 6.33
CA PRO A 99 2.90 -13.44 7.57
C PRO A 99 4.20 -13.09 8.33
N GLY A 100 5.11 -12.32 7.75
CA GLY A 100 6.34 -11.84 8.41
C GLY A 100 6.38 -10.33 8.67
N ALA A 101 5.36 -9.57 8.25
CA ALA A 101 5.40 -8.12 8.32
C ALA A 101 4.91 -7.59 9.68
N PHE A 102 5.59 -6.59 10.22
CA PHE A 102 5.04 -5.80 11.31
C PHE A 102 3.88 -4.95 10.79
N SER A 103 2.65 -5.34 11.11
CA SER A 103 1.45 -4.74 10.52
C SER A 103 0.61 -4.03 11.57
N THR A 104 0.27 -2.77 11.30
CA THR A 104 -0.71 -2.00 12.08
C THR A 104 -1.90 -1.67 11.18
N SER A 105 -3.12 -1.78 11.73
CA SER A 105 -4.33 -1.41 11.02
C SER A 105 -5.16 -0.43 11.85
N HIS A 106 -5.85 0.47 11.16
CA HIS A 106 -6.76 1.43 11.76
C HIS A 106 -8.01 1.62 10.90
N VAL A 107 -9.18 1.67 11.54
CA VAL A 107 -10.45 1.86 10.86
C VAL A 107 -11.13 3.14 11.33
N LEU A 108 -11.50 3.99 10.39
CA LEU A 108 -12.26 5.21 10.61
C LEU A 108 -13.62 5.09 9.92
N GLU A 109 -14.70 5.27 10.67
CA GLU A 109 -16.06 5.17 10.11
C GLU A 109 -16.36 6.30 9.12
N GLN A 110 -15.74 7.47 9.29
CA GLN A 110 -15.95 8.64 8.43
C GLN A 110 -15.34 8.41 7.03
N PRO A 111 -16.15 8.43 5.95
CA PRO A 111 -15.65 8.34 4.58
C PRO A 111 -14.95 9.64 4.12
N CYS A 112 -14.19 9.55 3.04
CA CYS A 112 -13.58 10.72 2.40
C CYS A 112 -14.63 11.48 1.59
N SER A 113 -14.80 12.79 1.85
CA SER A 113 -15.71 13.63 1.07
C SER A 113 -15.18 13.86 -0.34
N THR A 114 -16.07 13.82 -1.32
CA THR A 114 -15.81 14.11 -2.74
C THR A 114 -16.69 15.26 -3.25
N LEU A 115 -17.22 16.06 -2.33
CA LEU A 115 -17.84 17.33 -2.67
C LEU A 115 -16.81 18.26 -3.36
N PRO A 116 -17.27 19.30 -4.10
CA PRO A 116 -16.37 20.26 -4.72
C PRO A 116 -15.35 20.81 -3.70
N PRO A 117 -14.06 20.93 -4.06
CA PRO A 117 -13.51 20.92 -5.42
C PRO A 117 -13.06 19.55 -5.97
N TYR A 118 -13.43 18.43 -5.34
CA TYR A 118 -12.97 17.11 -5.80
C TYR A 118 -13.51 16.78 -7.21
N PRO A 119 -12.67 16.29 -8.13
CA PRO A 119 -13.08 15.98 -9.50
C PRO A 119 -14.05 14.79 -9.57
N GLN A 120 -15.14 14.94 -10.33
CA GLN A 120 -16.22 13.95 -10.45
C GLN A 120 -16.01 12.99 -11.64
N PHE A 121 -14.86 12.30 -11.69
CA PHE A 121 -14.54 11.31 -12.73
C PHE A 121 -14.97 9.87 -12.38
N PHE A 122 -15.89 9.72 -11.44
CA PHE A 122 -16.29 8.43 -10.91
C PHE A 122 -17.13 7.61 -11.90
N SER A 123 -16.96 6.29 -11.84
CA SER A 123 -17.77 5.35 -12.62
C SER A 123 -19.26 5.49 -12.25
N PRO A 124 -20.18 5.41 -13.22
CA PRO A 124 -21.62 5.43 -12.94
C PRO A 124 -22.10 4.20 -12.14
N LEU A 125 -21.26 3.18 -11.98
CA LEU A 125 -21.50 2.02 -11.12
C LEU A 125 -21.31 2.31 -9.63
N LEU A 126 -20.90 3.52 -9.26
CA LEU A 126 -20.80 3.92 -7.86
C LEU A 126 -22.10 4.54 -7.35
N THR A 127 -22.42 4.21 -6.11
CA THR A 127 -23.42 4.93 -5.32
C THR A 127 -22.92 6.33 -4.95
N ARG A 128 -23.83 7.18 -4.47
CA ARG A 128 -23.51 8.49 -3.86
C ARG A 128 -22.48 8.40 -2.72
N GLN A 129 -22.39 7.24 -2.05
CA GLN A 129 -21.43 6.95 -0.98
C GLN A 129 -20.19 6.17 -1.45
N GLY A 130 -20.01 5.97 -2.76
CA GLY A 130 -18.79 5.39 -3.32
C GLY A 130 -18.69 3.86 -3.27
N PHE A 131 -19.77 3.16 -2.90
CA PHE A 131 -19.86 1.70 -3.01
C PHE A 131 -20.24 1.26 -4.42
N LEU A 132 -19.69 0.12 -4.87
CA LEU A 132 -20.01 -0.50 -6.14
C LEU A 132 -21.42 -1.10 -6.14
N LEU A 133 -22.13 -0.93 -7.26
CA LEU A 133 -23.41 -1.56 -7.56
C LEU A 133 -23.20 -2.84 -8.38
N ASP A 134 -24.01 -3.87 -8.11
CA ASP A 134 -24.00 -5.13 -8.87
C ASP A 134 -24.48 -4.96 -10.32
N LYS A 135 -25.30 -3.93 -10.60
CA LYS A 135 -25.89 -3.65 -11.92
C LYS A 135 -25.93 -2.14 -12.17
N LEU A 136 -25.81 -1.76 -13.44
CA LEU A 136 -25.93 -0.36 -13.85
C LEU A 136 -27.35 0.16 -13.54
N PRO A 137 -27.50 1.29 -12.85
CA PRO A 137 -28.81 1.85 -12.57
C PRO A 137 -29.51 2.29 -13.87
N SER A 138 -30.83 2.11 -13.92
CA SER A 138 -31.66 2.49 -15.08
C SER A 138 -31.84 4.01 -15.23
N TYR A 139 -31.36 4.81 -14.28
CA TYR A 139 -31.46 6.27 -14.25
C TYR A 139 -30.07 6.90 -14.04
N SER A 140 -29.96 8.19 -14.37
CA SER A 140 -28.72 8.98 -14.24
C SER A 140 -28.10 8.81 -12.85
N SER A 141 -26.82 8.44 -12.81
CA SER A 141 -26.08 8.31 -11.56
C SER A 141 -25.94 9.69 -10.90
N ALA A 142 -26.22 9.76 -9.60
CA ALA A 142 -25.99 10.95 -8.81
C ALA A 142 -24.49 11.17 -8.61
N ALA A 143 -24.07 12.43 -8.45
CA ALA A 143 -22.69 12.76 -8.10
C ALA A 143 -22.26 11.97 -6.85
N VAL A 144 -21.03 11.46 -6.87
CA VAL A 144 -20.46 10.78 -5.70
C VAL A 144 -20.08 11.86 -4.70
N GLU A 145 -20.56 11.76 -3.47
CA GLU A 145 -20.34 12.77 -2.43
C GLU A 145 -19.36 12.32 -1.35
N SER A 146 -19.18 11.00 -1.22
CA SER A 146 -18.18 10.42 -0.36
C SER A 146 -17.72 9.08 -0.91
N ILE A 147 -16.52 8.65 -0.52
CA ILE A 147 -15.97 7.35 -0.92
C ILE A 147 -15.31 6.63 0.27
N PRO A 148 -15.40 5.29 0.33
CA PRO A 148 -14.52 4.52 1.18
C PRO A 148 -13.12 4.53 0.57
N VAL A 149 -12.10 4.57 1.42
CA VAL A 149 -10.69 4.60 0.99
C VAL A 149 -9.90 3.63 1.86
N LEU A 150 -9.05 2.85 1.22
CA LEU A 150 -8.04 2.05 1.90
C LEU A 150 -6.68 2.59 1.47
N ALA A 151 -5.81 2.90 2.42
CA ALA A 151 -4.47 3.39 2.16
C ALA A 151 -3.47 2.61 3.02
N ALA A 152 -2.28 2.40 2.50
CA ALA A 152 -1.19 1.77 3.23
C ALA A 152 0.13 2.51 3.01
N LEU A 153 0.94 2.58 4.05
CA LEU A 153 2.37 2.88 3.95
C LEU A 153 3.12 1.59 4.22
N GLN A 154 4.01 1.22 3.31
CA GLN A 154 4.72 -0.06 3.37
C GLN A 154 6.22 0.14 3.17
N SER A 155 7.01 -0.40 4.08
CA SER A 155 8.43 -0.64 3.89
C SER A 155 8.58 -2.03 3.27
N SER A 156 8.99 -2.11 2.01
CA SER A 156 8.99 -3.35 1.22
C SER A 156 10.10 -3.34 0.15
N PRO A 157 10.44 -4.51 -0.43
CA PRO A 157 11.58 -4.62 -1.36
C PRO A 157 11.43 -3.81 -2.64
N ILE A 158 10.22 -3.41 -3.02
CA ILE A 158 9.98 -2.51 -4.16
C ILE A 158 10.73 -1.17 -4.02
N LEU A 159 11.06 -0.78 -2.78
CA LEU A 159 11.84 0.41 -2.50
C LEU A 159 13.27 0.30 -3.02
N HIS A 160 13.85 -0.91 -3.13
CA HIS A 160 15.12 -1.10 -3.83
C HIS A 160 15.01 -0.59 -5.27
N THR A 161 14.04 -1.10 -6.03
CA THR A 161 13.83 -0.72 -7.44
C THR A 161 13.58 0.78 -7.58
N LEU A 162 12.77 1.37 -6.69
CA LEU A 162 12.46 2.80 -6.68
C LEU A 162 13.71 3.67 -6.42
N LEU A 163 14.42 3.39 -5.32
CA LEU A 163 15.58 4.17 -4.89
C LEU A 163 16.75 3.99 -5.85
N TYR A 164 16.98 2.77 -6.33
CA TYR A 164 18.05 2.47 -7.27
C TYR A 164 17.79 3.08 -8.66
N SER A 165 16.53 3.10 -9.11
CA SER A 165 16.17 3.81 -10.35
C SER A 165 16.42 5.31 -10.23
N LEU A 166 16.05 5.92 -9.10
CA LEU A 166 16.36 7.31 -8.81
C LEU A 166 17.87 7.57 -8.83
N TYR A 167 18.66 6.72 -8.18
CA TYR A 167 20.13 6.78 -8.22
C TYR A 167 20.67 6.79 -9.66
N LYS A 168 20.20 5.87 -10.54
CA LYS A 168 20.64 5.82 -11.94
C LYS A 168 20.29 7.09 -12.71
N ASP A 169 19.12 7.67 -12.47
CA ASP A 169 18.69 8.87 -13.16
C ASP A 169 19.44 10.12 -12.70
N LEU A 170 19.73 10.22 -11.40
CA LEU A 170 20.59 11.28 -10.84
C LEU A 170 22.03 11.18 -11.35
N GLN A 171 22.55 9.96 -11.52
CA GLN A 171 23.88 9.75 -12.09
C GLN A 171 23.99 10.31 -13.52
N LYS A 172 22.92 10.19 -14.33
CA LYS A 172 22.87 10.78 -15.68
C LYS A 172 22.78 12.30 -15.66
N LEU A 173 22.05 12.90 -14.70
CA LEU A 173 21.84 14.34 -14.62
C LEU A 173 23.13 15.14 -14.41
N LYS A 174 24.11 14.58 -13.68
CA LYS A 174 25.47 15.13 -13.51
C LYS A 174 26.09 15.57 -14.86
N THR A 175 25.84 14.80 -15.92
CA THR A 175 26.44 15.05 -17.23
C THR A 175 25.77 16.15 -18.05
N ARG A 176 24.52 16.56 -17.73
CA ARG A 176 23.71 17.42 -18.61
C ARG A 176 23.27 18.76 -18.03
N ARG A 177 23.04 18.88 -16.71
CA ARG A 177 22.41 20.11 -16.12
C ARG A 177 22.91 20.50 -14.72
N GLY A 178 24.04 19.95 -14.25
CA GLY A 178 24.56 20.22 -12.90
C GLY A 178 24.98 21.68 -12.63
N ALA A 179 25.29 22.47 -13.68
CA ALA A 179 25.89 23.79 -13.52
C ALA A 179 25.06 24.78 -12.67
N SER A 180 23.72 24.78 -12.79
CA SER A 180 22.86 25.66 -11.99
C SER A 180 22.77 25.21 -10.52
N PHE A 181 22.85 23.91 -10.27
CA PHE A 181 22.78 23.34 -8.93
C PHE A 181 24.05 23.64 -8.12
N PHE A 182 25.22 23.45 -8.73
CA PHE A 182 26.50 23.79 -8.11
C PHE A 182 26.71 25.31 -7.99
N SER A 183 26.15 26.11 -8.91
CA SER A 183 26.18 27.58 -8.78
C SER A 183 25.35 28.10 -7.60
N ALA A 184 24.43 27.29 -7.07
CA ALA A 184 23.63 27.63 -5.89
C ALA A 184 24.33 27.31 -4.55
N GLY A 185 25.61 26.90 -4.60
CA GLY A 185 26.43 26.64 -3.41
C GLY A 185 26.42 25.20 -2.92
N VAL A 186 25.89 24.25 -3.70
CA VAL A 186 26.06 22.82 -3.40
C VAL A 186 27.46 22.39 -3.80
N GLU A 187 28.18 21.73 -2.91
CA GLU A 187 29.50 21.19 -3.21
C GLU A 187 29.37 19.84 -3.95
N ASP A 188 30.27 19.60 -4.91
CA ASP A 188 30.25 18.34 -5.68
C ASP A 188 30.52 17.11 -4.79
N GLY A 189 31.34 17.30 -3.74
CA GLY A 189 31.61 16.29 -2.72
C GLY A 189 30.34 15.84 -1.99
N ASP A 190 29.60 16.80 -1.41
CA ASP A 190 28.34 16.54 -0.69
C ASP A 190 27.31 15.84 -1.59
N PHE A 191 27.21 16.27 -2.85
CA PHE A 191 26.29 15.65 -3.79
C PHE A 191 26.70 14.21 -4.14
N GLN A 192 28.00 13.94 -4.25
CA GLN A 192 28.50 12.59 -4.50
C GLN A 192 28.32 11.68 -3.28
N GLU A 193 28.52 12.20 -2.07
CA GLU A 193 28.25 11.50 -0.81
C GLU A 193 26.77 11.12 -0.72
N ALA A 194 25.86 12.08 -0.87
CA ALA A 194 24.42 11.82 -0.85
C ALA A 194 23.97 10.80 -1.93
N LEU A 195 24.63 10.79 -3.10
CA LEU A 195 24.34 9.83 -4.15
C LEU A 195 24.78 8.40 -3.77
N GLU A 196 25.91 8.25 -3.07
CA GLU A 196 26.36 6.95 -2.57
C GLU A 196 25.54 6.48 -1.36
N GLU A 197 25.11 7.40 -0.50
CA GLU A 197 24.16 7.12 0.57
C GLU A 197 22.83 6.61 0.02
N LEU A 198 22.29 7.23 -1.05
CA LEU A 198 21.08 6.75 -1.72
C LEU A 198 21.26 5.34 -2.29
N ARG A 199 22.42 5.04 -2.86
CA ARG A 199 22.74 3.69 -3.35
C ARG A 199 22.79 2.70 -2.19
N THR A 200 23.47 3.03 -1.11
CA THR A 200 23.58 2.19 0.08
C THR A 200 22.20 1.94 0.69
N LEU A 201 21.38 2.99 0.81
CA LEU A 201 20.00 2.90 1.27
C LEU A 201 19.17 1.97 0.38
N SER A 202 19.34 2.01 -0.94
CA SER A 202 18.62 1.11 -1.84
C SER A 202 18.97 -0.36 -1.59
N GLN A 203 20.21 -0.66 -1.20
CA GLN A 203 20.67 -2.03 -0.89
C GLN A 203 20.07 -2.55 0.42
N CYS A 204 19.73 -1.69 1.38
CA CYS A 204 19.01 -2.10 2.60
C CYS A 204 17.65 -2.76 2.29
N TYR A 205 17.05 -2.45 1.14
CA TYR A 205 15.77 -3.01 0.68
C TYR A 205 15.93 -4.21 -0.26
N GLU A 206 17.16 -4.63 -0.55
CA GLU A 206 17.43 -5.81 -1.35
C GLU A 206 17.17 -7.06 -0.49
N THR A 207 16.10 -7.79 -0.77
CA THR A 207 15.85 -9.07 -0.12
C THR A 207 16.67 -10.14 -0.83
N GLY A 208 17.52 -10.86 -0.09
CA GLY A 208 18.19 -12.08 -0.54
C GLY A 208 17.22 -13.23 -0.77
N PHE A 209 16.27 -13.06 -1.69
CA PHE A 209 15.30 -14.06 -2.15
C PHE A 209 16.01 -15.10 -3.06
N GLU A 210 17.20 -15.54 -2.69
CA GLU A 210 17.63 -16.90 -3.06
C GLU A 210 16.90 -17.81 -2.08
N ALA A 211 15.71 -18.23 -2.49
CA ALA A 211 15.09 -19.38 -1.87
C ALA A 211 16.09 -20.53 -1.98
N ASP A 212 16.44 -21.05 -0.82
CA ASP A 212 17.10 -22.31 -0.54
C ASP A 212 16.47 -23.44 -1.39
N GLU A 213 16.85 -23.53 -2.66
CA GLU A 213 16.77 -24.77 -3.44
C GLU A 213 17.96 -25.63 -3.01
N SER A 214 17.95 -26.06 -1.75
CA SER A 214 18.74 -27.21 -1.33
C SER A 214 18.14 -28.42 -2.04
N GLU A 215 18.67 -28.75 -3.21
CA GLU A 215 18.44 -30.03 -3.85
C GLU A 215 18.84 -31.12 -2.84
N ASP A 216 17.84 -31.85 -2.33
CA ASP A 216 18.04 -33.07 -1.57
C ASP A 216 18.81 -34.06 -2.46
N GLU A 217 20.13 -34.13 -2.26
CA GLU A 217 20.98 -35.22 -2.73
C GLU A 217 20.53 -36.52 -2.03
N ALA A 218 19.59 -37.21 -2.66
CA ALA A 218 19.20 -38.56 -2.28
C ALA A 218 20.27 -39.55 -2.75
N ASP A 219 21.31 -39.73 -1.93
CA ASP A 219 22.21 -40.89 -2.01
C ASP A 219 21.36 -42.15 -1.75
N SER A 220 21.25 -43.01 -2.76
CA SER A 220 20.66 -44.35 -2.63
C SER A 220 21.78 -45.38 -2.79
N ASP A 221 22.13 -46.03 -1.67
CA ASP A 221 22.91 -47.28 -1.60
C ASP A 221 22.09 -48.48 -2.13
#